data_AF-A0A1E1WAC8-F1
#
_entry.id   AF-A0A1E1WAC8-F1
#
_cell.length_a   1.000
_cell.length_b   1.000
_cell.length_c   1.000
_cell.angle_alpha   90.00
_cell.angle_beta   90.00
_cell.angle_gamma   90.00
#
_symmetry.space_group_name_H-M   'P 1'
#
loop_
_entity.id
_entity.type
_entity.pdbx_description
1 polymer ?
#
loop_
_entity_poly.entity_id
_entity_poly.type
_entity_poly.pdbx_seq_one_letter_code
_entity_poly.pdbx_strand_id
1 'polypeptide(L)'
;MCRHDAASHPDLGVQLDVFEEQRESDEAQGPGGINLNSHLDVFYAILKQVADTPQEIPFLSILQHLLRIDPKEPVSDIVWDTAETLVHRATLLETREDAAKLLRAPSVQAKVGCTCQHRDQSSAGRKQSLQRELS
;
A
#
# COMPACT_ATOMS: atom_id res chain seq x y z
N MET A 1 -5.82 24.67 29.17
CA MET A 1 -5.56 24.41 30.61
C MET A 1 -4.50 25.39 31.08
N CYS A 2 -4.79 26.27 32.04
CA CYS A 2 -3.81 27.23 32.56
C CYS A 2 -2.85 26.52 33.54
N ARG A 3 -1.57 26.91 33.55
CA ARG A 3 -0.49 26.34 34.42
C ARG A 3 -0.82 26.25 35.92
N HIS A 4 -1.89 26.87 36.39
CA HIS A 4 -2.34 26.82 37.78
C HIS A 4 -2.90 25.46 38.22
N ASP A 5 -3.41 24.63 37.31
CA ASP A 5 -4.04 23.35 37.67
C ASP A 5 -3.01 22.22 37.93
N ALA A 6 -1.87 22.26 37.24
CA ALA A 6 -0.79 21.28 37.35
C ALA A 6 -0.04 21.32 38.70
N ALA A 7 -0.13 22.44 39.44
CA ALA A 7 0.48 22.56 40.77
C ALA A 7 -0.21 21.67 41.82
N SER A 8 -1.45 21.27 41.58
CA SER A 8 -2.26 20.43 42.47
C SER A 8 -1.94 18.94 42.36
N HIS A 9 -1.30 18.53 41.26
CA HIS A 9 -0.99 17.13 40.95
C HIS A 9 0.47 17.01 40.45
N PRO A 10 1.42 16.67 41.34
CA PRO A 10 2.84 16.59 40.98
C PRO A 10 3.12 15.57 39.86
N ASP A 11 2.36 14.48 39.78
CA ASP A 11 2.49 13.48 38.72
C ASP A 11 2.13 14.04 37.33
N LEU A 12 1.16 14.95 37.25
CA LEU A 12 0.81 15.66 36.00
C LEU A 12 1.92 16.64 35.61
N GLY A 13 2.57 17.29 36.58
CA GLY A 13 3.75 18.13 36.34
C GLY A 13 4.90 17.32 35.72
N VAL A 14 5.24 16.17 36.32
CA VAL A 14 6.27 15.26 35.79
C VAL A 14 5.92 14.78 34.38
N GLN A 15 4.66 14.43 34.13
CA GLN A 15 4.24 13.95 32.81
C GLN A 15 4.29 15.06 31.75
N LEU A 16 3.98 16.31 32.13
CA LEU A 16 4.13 17.47 31.24
C LEU A 16 5.60 17.79 30.98
N ASP A 17 6.48 17.67 31.99
CA ASP A 17 7.92 17.87 31.83
C ASP A 17 8.52 16.81 30.89
N VAL A 18 8.14 15.53 31.06
CA VAL A 18 8.54 14.44 30.16
C VAL A 18 8.00 14.66 28.74
N PHE A 19 6.75 15.14 28.59
CA PHE A 19 6.16 15.43 27.28
C PHE A 19 6.87 16.61 26.58
N GLU A 20 7.25 17.65 27.32
CA GLU A 20 7.99 18.81 26.78
C GLU A 20 9.43 18.42 26.41
N GLU A 21 10.09 17.57 27.21
CA GLU A 21 11.42 17.02 26.93
C GLU A 21 11.40 16.09 25.71
N GLN A 22 10.35 15.28 25.57
CA GLN A 22 10.15 14.44 24.38
C GLN A 22 9.69 15.22 23.17
N ARG A 23 9.12 16.43 23.32
CA ARG A 23 8.71 17.26 22.17
C ARG A 23 9.88 17.62 21.26
N GLU A 24 11.05 17.95 21.79
CA GLU A 24 12.23 18.22 20.96
C GLU A 24 12.76 16.97 20.25
N SER A 25 12.50 15.78 20.81
CA SER A 25 12.83 14.49 20.18
C SER A 25 11.75 14.04 19.19
N ASP A 26 10.49 14.45 19.39
CA ASP A 26 9.33 14.13 18.54
C ASP A 26 9.14 15.18 17.40
N GLU A 27 9.64 16.41 17.56
CA GLU A 27 9.86 17.34 16.45
C GLU A 27 10.88 16.67 15.54
N ALA A 28 10.36 15.98 14.54
CA ALA A 28 11.08 15.07 13.65
C ALA A 28 12.32 15.73 13.01
N GLN A 29 13.43 15.72 13.75
CA GLN A 29 14.74 16.13 13.29
C GLN A 29 15.38 14.91 12.64
N GLY A 30 15.35 14.90 11.31
CA GLY A 30 16.05 13.90 10.52
C GLY A 30 17.56 14.02 10.68
N PRO A 31 18.32 12.99 10.24
CA PRO A 31 19.78 12.97 10.34
C PRO A 31 20.40 14.25 9.75
N GLY A 32 21.14 15.00 10.57
CA GLY A 32 21.76 16.27 10.16
C GLY A 32 20.89 17.52 10.36
N GLY A 33 19.85 17.46 11.21
CA GLY A 33 19.01 18.62 11.54
C GLY A 33 17.97 18.96 10.48
N ILE A 34 17.59 17.98 9.66
CA ILE A 34 16.56 18.14 8.62
C ILE A 34 15.19 18.26 9.30
N ASN A 35 14.42 19.30 8.98
CA ASN A 35 13.04 19.39 9.42
C ASN A 35 12.17 18.45 8.59
N LEU A 36 11.77 17.30 9.15
CA LEU A 36 10.94 16.32 8.44
C LEU A 36 9.47 16.78 8.24
N ASN A 37 9.08 17.89 8.88
CA ASN A 37 7.78 18.54 8.64
C ASN A 37 7.81 19.53 7.46
N SER A 38 8.98 19.80 6.89
CA SER A 38 9.16 20.68 5.73
C SER A 38 9.33 19.83 4.47
N HIS A 39 8.32 19.84 3.59
CA HIS A 39 8.41 19.13 2.31
C HIS A 39 9.64 19.53 1.50
N LEU A 40 10.06 20.80 1.60
CA LEU A 40 11.22 21.33 0.91
C LEU A 40 12.52 20.73 1.45
N ASP A 41 12.67 20.65 2.78
CA ASP A 41 13.88 20.11 3.41
C ASP A 41 14.00 18.61 3.17
N VAL A 42 12.88 17.87 3.27
CA VAL A 42 12.81 16.44 2.93
C VAL A 42 13.18 16.22 1.47
N PHE A 43 12.65 17.03 0.55
CA PHE A 43 12.99 16.95 -0.86
C PHE A 43 14.49 17.15 -1.11
N TYR A 44 15.09 18.20 -0.54
CA TYR A 44 16.52 18.46 -0.72
C TYR A 44 17.41 17.40 -0.09
N ALA A 45 16.99 16.85 1.05
CA ALA A 45 17.70 15.73 1.69
C ALA A 45 17.74 14.50 0.78
N ILE A 46 16.59 14.10 0.21
CA ILE A 46 16.51 12.97 -0.72
C ILE A 46 17.29 13.28 -1.99
N LEU A 47 17.14 14.47 -2.57
CA LEU A 47 17.88 14.87 -3.77
C LEU A 47 19.39 14.78 -3.56
N LYS A 48 19.90 15.30 -2.43
CA LYS A 48 21.32 15.20 -2.08
C LYS A 48 21.77 13.75 -1.89
N GLN A 49 20.90 12.89 -1.37
CA GLN A 49 21.20 11.47 -1.17
C GLN A 49 21.31 10.71 -2.50
N VAL A 50 20.49 11.05 -3.50
CA VAL A 50 20.45 10.32 -4.80
C VAL A 50 21.27 10.99 -5.90
N ALA A 51 21.67 12.24 -5.74
CA ALA A 51 22.49 12.96 -6.72
C ALA A 51 23.79 12.19 -7.04
N ASP A 52 24.16 12.17 -8.31
CA ASP A 52 25.34 11.46 -8.81
C ASP A 52 25.29 9.93 -8.61
N THR A 53 24.10 9.37 -8.39
CA THR A 53 23.87 7.92 -8.31
C THR A 53 22.92 7.44 -9.42
N PRO A 54 22.93 6.14 -9.78
CA PRO A 54 21.95 5.58 -10.72
C PRO A 54 20.49 5.75 -10.29
N GLN A 55 20.23 6.03 -9.01
CA GLN A 55 18.91 6.23 -8.42
C GLN A 55 18.32 7.61 -8.71
N GLU A 56 19.12 8.56 -9.21
CA GLU A 56 18.67 9.90 -9.62
C GLU A 56 17.58 9.83 -10.70
N ILE A 57 17.74 8.94 -11.69
CA ILE A 57 16.77 8.77 -12.79
C ILE A 57 15.44 8.19 -12.29
N PRO A 58 15.39 7.08 -11.52
CA PRO A 58 14.18 6.62 -10.86
C PRO A 58 13.51 7.68 -9.99
N PHE A 59 14.27 8.44 -9.19
CA PHE A 59 13.72 9.51 -8.34
C PHE A 59 13.04 10.60 -9.18
N LEU A 60 13.71 11.09 -10.22
CA LEU A 60 13.11 12.08 -11.14
C LEU A 60 11.84 11.53 -11.81
N SER A 61 11.87 10.28 -12.23
CA SER A 61 10.70 9.62 -12.81
C SER A 61 9.53 9.61 -11.83
N ILE A 62 9.74 9.27 -10.55
CA ILE A 62 8.70 9.30 -9.52
C ILE A 62 8.09 10.71 -9.41
N LEU A 63 8.92 11.76 -9.30
CA LEU A 63 8.44 13.14 -9.22
C LEU A 63 7.59 13.53 -10.44
N GLN A 64 8.02 13.13 -11.64
CA GLN A 64 7.28 13.38 -12.88
C GLN A 64 5.91 12.67 -12.89
N HIS A 65 5.79 11.48 -12.32
CA HIS A 65 4.50 10.80 -12.18
C HIS A 65 3.59 11.51 -11.18
N LEU A 66 4.14 11.92 -10.03
CA LEU A 66 3.39 12.68 -9.02
C LEU A 66 2.85 14.00 -9.57
N LEU A 67 3.64 14.71 -10.39
CA LEU A 67 3.25 15.95 -11.05
C LEU A 67 2.12 15.80 -12.10
N ARG A 68 1.86 14.57 -12.58
CA ARG A 68 0.79 14.31 -13.56
C ARG A 68 -0.59 14.11 -12.92
N ILE A 69 -0.66 13.99 -11.59
CA ILE A 69 -1.92 13.80 -10.88
C ILE A 69 -2.66 15.13 -10.87
N ASP A 70 -3.84 15.18 -11.49
CA ASP A 70 -4.69 16.37 -11.50
C ASP A 70 -5.47 16.47 -10.17
N PRO A 71 -5.23 17.49 -9.33
CA PRO A 71 -5.91 17.63 -8.04
C PRO A 71 -7.42 17.90 -8.16
N LYS A 72 -7.94 18.19 -9.35
CA LYS A 72 -9.38 18.42 -9.58
C LYS A 72 -10.15 17.13 -9.80
N GLU A 73 -9.48 16.04 -10.14
CA GLU A 73 -10.13 14.76 -10.38
C GLU A 73 -10.43 14.05 -9.05
N PRO A 74 -11.63 13.50 -8.85
CA PRO A 74 -11.98 12.81 -7.60
C PRO A 74 -11.14 11.55 -7.34
N VAL A 75 -10.49 11.02 -8.39
CA VAL A 75 -9.56 9.89 -8.26
C VAL A 75 -8.19 10.32 -7.71
N SER A 76 -7.88 11.62 -7.67
CA SER A 76 -6.60 12.15 -7.19
C SER A 76 -6.28 11.66 -5.78
N ASP A 77 -7.23 11.78 -4.85
CA ASP A 77 -7.05 11.35 -3.45
C ASP A 77 -6.71 9.86 -3.37
N ILE A 78 -7.44 9.03 -4.13
CA ILE A 78 -7.19 7.59 -4.22
C ILE A 78 -5.78 7.29 -4.75
N VAL A 79 -5.31 8.05 -5.74
CA VAL A 79 -3.96 7.88 -6.30
C VAL A 79 -2.89 8.25 -5.27
N TRP A 80 -3.08 9.34 -4.53
CA TRP A 80 -2.15 9.76 -3.48
C TRP A 80 -2.08 8.76 -2.32
N ASP A 81 -3.23 8.32 -1.80
CA ASP A 81 -3.31 7.29 -0.74
C ASP A 81 -2.65 5.98 -1.17
N THR A 82 -2.87 5.59 -2.43
CA THR A 82 -2.26 4.39 -3.01
C THR A 82 -0.75 4.57 -3.15
N ALA A 83 -0.28 5.72 -3.63
CA ALA A 83 1.14 6.01 -3.78
C ALA A 83 1.86 6.00 -2.44
N GLU A 84 1.29 6.64 -1.41
CA GLU A 84 1.80 6.62 -0.04
C GLU A 84 1.97 5.18 0.47
N THR A 85 0.90 4.38 0.36
CA THR A 85 0.92 2.97 0.79
C THR A 85 1.97 2.16 0.04
N LEU A 86 2.11 2.36 -1.27
CA LEU A 86 3.09 1.66 -2.08
C LEU A 86 4.52 2.05 -1.71
N VAL A 87 4.79 3.34 -1.48
CA VAL A 87 6.11 3.82 -1.03
C VAL A 87 6.45 3.23 0.34
N HIS A 88 5.51 3.26 1.29
CA HIS A 88 5.72 2.64 2.61
C HIS A 88 6.01 1.14 2.51
N ARG A 89 5.27 0.41 1.67
CA ARG A 89 5.52 -1.03 1.47
C ARG A 89 6.84 -1.29 0.76
N ALA A 90 7.25 -0.41 -0.15
CA ALA A 90 8.50 -0.54 -0.90
C ALA A 90 9.74 -0.39 0.01
N THR A 91 9.68 0.41 1.08
CA THR A 91 10.78 0.56 2.03
C THR A 91 10.97 -0.64 2.96
N LEU A 92 9.96 -1.53 3.04
CA LEU A 92 10.00 -2.77 3.83
C LEU A 92 10.44 -4.00 3.03
N LEU A 93 10.81 -3.83 1.74
CA LEU A 93 11.20 -4.95 0.89
C LEU A 93 12.61 -5.45 1.22
N GLU A 94 12.72 -6.76 1.48
CA GLU A 94 14.01 -7.43 1.73
C GLU A 94 14.48 -8.24 0.52
N THR A 95 13.55 -8.65 -0.35
CA THR A 95 13.85 -9.53 -1.50
C THR A 95 13.20 -9.05 -2.80
N ARG A 96 13.73 -9.55 -3.92
CA ARG A 96 13.16 -9.27 -5.26
C ARG A 96 11.79 -9.93 -5.44
N GLU A 97 11.57 -11.06 -4.79
CA GLU A 97 10.29 -11.76 -4.76
C GLU A 97 9.21 -10.91 -4.09
N ASP A 98 9.55 -10.18 -3.03
CA ASP A 98 8.60 -9.30 -2.34
C ASP A 98 8.21 -8.11 -3.21
N ALA A 99 9.17 -7.53 -3.94
CA ALA A 99 8.89 -6.50 -4.94
C ALA A 99 7.92 -7.03 -6.02
N ALA A 100 8.13 -8.26 -6.50
CA ALA A 100 7.26 -8.88 -7.49
C ALA A 100 5.85 -9.18 -6.96
N LYS A 101 5.69 -9.46 -5.66
CA LYS A 101 4.37 -9.61 -5.02
C LYS A 101 3.68 -8.27 -4.86
N LEU A 102 4.41 -7.22 -4.47
CA LEU A 102 3.90 -5.86 -4.30
C LEU A 102 3.31 -5.30 -5.60
N LEU A 103 4.02 -5.51 -6.71
CA LEU A 103 3.64 -5.00 -8.03
C LEU A 103 2.60 -5.87 -8.75
N ARG A 104 2.24 -7.03 -8.19
CA ARG A 104 1.27 -7.92 -8.83
C ARG A 104 -0.13 -7.34 -8.64
N ALA A 105 -0.71 -6.79 -9.69
CA ALA A 105 -2.14 -6.52 -9.71
C ALA A 105 -2.89 -7.85 -9.49
N PRO A 106 -3.90 -7.91 -8.60
CA PRO A 106 -4.79 -9.05 -8.56
C PRO A 106 -5.45 -9.14 -9.94
N SER A 107 -5.01 -10.12 -10.74
CA SER A 107 -5.69 -10.48 -11.97
C SER A 107 -7.14 -10.74 -11.59
N VAL A 108 -8.08 -10.05 -12.25
CA VAL A 108 -9.53 -10.21 -12.07
C VAL A 108 -10.03 -11.61 -12.49
N GLN A 109 -9.13 -12.59 -12.66
CA GLN A 109 -9.47 -13.99 -12.84
C GLN A 109 -9.61 -14.71 -11.50
N ALA A 110 -10.51 -14.22 -10.65
CA ALA A 110 -11.23 -15.11 -9.75
C ALA A 110 -12.21 -15.91 -10.61
N LYS A 111 -11.69 -16.96 -11.26
CA LYS A 111 -12.44 -18.02 -11.90
C LYS A 111 -13.25 -18.70 -10.79
N VAL A 112 -14.43 -18.17 -10.49
CA VAL A 112 -15.44 -18.86 -9.69
C VAL A 112 -15.80 -20.10 -10.48
N GLY A 113 -15.20 -21.22 -10.06
CA GLY A 113 -15.56 -22.54 -10.53
C GLY A 113 -17.00 -22.81 -10.15
N CYS A 114 -17.93 -22.62 -11.09
CA CYS A 114 -19.18 -23.36 -11.07
C CYS A 114 -18.97 -24.60 -11.93
N THR A 115 -18.64 -25.72 -11.28
CA THR A 115 -18.77 -27.06 -11.86
C THR A 115 -20.24 -27.42 -11.93
N CYS A 116 -20.97 -26.88 -12.90
CA CYS A 116 -22.19 -27.51 -13.39
C CYS A 116 -21.79 -28.43 -14.55
N GLN A 117 -21.41 -29.66 -14.22
CA GLN A 117 -21.33 -30.75 -15.19
C GLN A 117 -22.75 -31.06 -15.68
N HIS A 118 -23.25 -30.35 -16.70
CA HIS A 118 -24.33 -30.89 -17.52
C HIS A 118 -23.69 -31.86 -18.52
N ARG A 119 -23.45 -33.08 -18.04
CA ARG A 119 -23.04 -34.21 -18.87
C ARG A 119 -24.27 -34.67 -19.63
N ASP A 120 -24.38 -34.24 -20.89
CA ASP A 120 -25.25 -34.87 -21.87
C ASP A 120 -24.93 -36.37 -21.93
N GLN A 121 -25.77 -37.17 -21.30
CA GLN A 121 -25.74 -38.61 -21.43
C GLN A 121 -26.96 -39.02 -22.25
N SER A 122 -26.70 -39.07 -23.55
CA SER A 122 -27.43 -39.78 -24.58
C SER A 122 -28.05 -41.08 -24.06
N SER A 123 -29.35 -41.04 -23.79
CA SER A 123 -30.16 -42.21 -23.48
C SER A 123 -30.34 -43.05 -24.75
N ALA A 124 -29.58 -44.14 -24.79
CA ALA A 124 -29.74 -45.38 -25.55
C ALA A 124 -31.13 -45.63 -26.19
N GLY A 125 -31.26 -45.31 -27.48
CA GLY A 125 -32.27 -45.89 -28.36
C GLY A 125 -31.78 -47.21 -28.95
N ARG A 126 -31.91 -48.31 -28.19
CA ARG A 126 -31.63 -49.68 -28.68
C ARG A 126 -32.60 -50.03 -29.82
N LYS A 127 -32.06 -50.22 -31.02
CA LYS A 127 -32.74 -50.92 -32.11
C LYS A 127 -32.45 -52.42 -32.04
N GLN A 128 -33.48 -53.18 -32.42
CA GLN A 128 -33.48 -54.56 -32.94
C GLN A 128 -33.48 -55.73 -31.96
N SER A 129 -34.62 -56.44 -32.03
CA SER A 129 -34.76 -57.88 -32.30
C SER A 129 -35.42 -58.67 -31.16
N LEU A 130 -36.75 -58.73 -31.20
CA LEU A 130 -37.51 -59.78 -30.54
C LEU A 130 -37.93 -60.77 -31.61
N GLN A 131 -37.32 -61.95 -31.58
CA GLN A 131 -37.78 -63.12 -32.29
C GLN A 131 -37.81 -64.28 -31.28
N ARG A 132 -39.00 -64.90 -31.17
CA ARG A 132 -39.29 -66.28 -30.72
C ARG A 132 -39.19 -66.54 -29.19
N GLU A 133 -40.11 -67.23 -28.48
CA GLU A 133 -41.27 -68.11 -28.80
C GLU A 133 -42.31 -68.08 -27.66
N LEU A 134 -43.58 -68.33 -27.99
CA LEU A 134 -44.63 -68.77 -27.05
C LEU A 134 -44.99 -70.22 -27.42
N SER A 135 -45.12 -71.06 -26.40
CA SER A 135 -45.81 -72.37 -26.44
C SER A 135 -47.31 -72.20 -26.65
#